data_AF-A0A969XLM5-F1
#
_entry.id   AF-A0A969XLM5-F1
#
_cell.length_a   1.000
_cell.length_b   1.000
_cell.length_c   1.000
_cell.angle_alpha   90.00
_cell.angle_beta   90.00
_cell.angle_gamma   90.00
#
_symmetry.space_group_name_H-M   'P 1'
#
loop_
_entity.id
_entity.type
_entity.pdbx_description
1 polymer ?
#
loop_
_entity_poly.entity_id
_entity_poly.type
_entity_poly.pdbx_seq_one_letter_code
_entity_poly.pdbx_strand_id
1 'polypeptide(L)' 'RLGPERLRGAYIVHGEEEAGLALKKGLEDLGVRGVTIPVEGQAETL' A
#
# COMPACT_ATOMS: atom_id res chain seq x y z
N ARG A 1 -19.78 -6.60 3.91
CA ARG A 1 -18.60 -7.14 3.17
C ARG A 1 -17.53 -6.08 3.08
N LEU A 2 -16.31 -6.39 3.54
CA LEU A 2 -15.14 -5.50 3.64
C LEU A 2 -14.26 -5.51 2.38
N GLY A 3 -14.86 -5.67 1.20
CA GLY A 3 -14.15 -5.93 -0.07
C GLY A 3 -12.90 -5.05 -0.27
N PRO A 4 -11.72 -5.64 -0.55
CA PRO A 4 -10.46 -4.91 -0.73
C PRO A 4 -10.54 -3.78 -1.77
N GLU A 5 -11.36 -3.96 -2.80
CA GLU A 5 -11.65 -2.98 -3.87
C GLU A 5 -12.27 -1.66 -3.36
N ARG A 6 -12.82 -1.68 -2.14
CA ARG A 6 -13.45 -0.52 -1.49
C ARG A 6 -12.47 0.30 -0.66
N LEU A 7 -11.24 -0.16 -0.47
CA LEU A 7 -10.20 0.64 0.18
C LEU A 7 -9.84 1.83 -0.71
N ARG A 8 -9.67 3.01 -0.09
CA ARG A 8 -9.25 4.23 -0.79
C ARG A 8 -7.77 4.20 -1.18
N GLY A 9 -6.96 3.54 -0.37
CA GLY A 9 -5.51 3.53 -0.46
C GLY A 9 -4.90 2.67 0.64
N ALA A 10 -3.61 2.37 0.52
CA ALA A 10 -2.82 1.75 1.57
C ALA A 10 -1.40 2.33 1.59
N TYR A 11 -0.85 2.57 2.78
CA TYR A 11 0.53 3.00 2.95
C TYR A 11 1.33 1.92 3.66
N ILE A 12 2.47 1.55 3.09
CA ILE A 12 3.39 0.56 3.66
C ILE A 12 4.60 1.32 4.18
N VAL A 13 4.69 1.47 5.49
CA VAL A 13 5.67 2.37 6.15
C VAL A 13 6.77 1.64 6.94
N HIS A 14 6.66 0.32 7.08
CA HIS A 14 7.60 -0.50 7.85
C HIS A 14 7.91 -1.81 7.13
N GLY A 15 9.12 -2.29 7.33
CA GLY A 15 9.66 -3.50 6.72
C GLY A 15 10.87 -3.20 5.86
N GLU A 16 11.64 -4.24 5.56
CA GLU A 16 12.69 -4.15 4.55
C GLU A 16 12.06 -3.83 3.17
N GLU A 17 12.83 -3.20 2.29
CA GLU A 17 12.35 -2.73 0.99
C GLU A 17 11.70 -3.87 0.18
N GLU A 18 12.34 -5.04 0.15
CA GLU A 18 11.83 -6.23 -0.55
C GLU A 18 10.48 -6.70 0.00
N ALA A 19 10.32 -6.68 1.33
CA ALA A 19 9.07 -7.06 1.98
C ALA A 19 7.96 -6.04 1.68
N GLY A 20 8.29 -4.75 1.64
CA GLY A 20 7.36 -3.69 1.28
C GLY A 20 6.85 -3.84 -0.16
N LEU A 21 7.75 -4.13 -1.10
CA LEU A 21 7.42 -4.38 -2.51
C LEU A 21 6.56 -5.63 -2.69
N ALA A 22 6.88 -6.72 -1.99
CA ALA A 22 6.08 -7.95 -2.02
C ALA A 22 4.66 -7.72 -1.50
N LEU A 23 4.52 -6.97 -0.40
CA LEU A 23 3.22 -6.63 0.17
C LEU A 23 2.42 -5.72 -0.75
N LYS A 24 3.07 -4.71 -1.37
CA LYS A 24 2.43 -3.83 -2.34
C LYS A 24 1.79 -4.63 -3.47
N LYS A 25 2.57 -5.53 -4.08
CA LYS A 25 2.09 -6.40 -5.15
C LYS A 25 0.88 -7.23 -4.72
N GLY A 26 0.95 -7.86 -3.54
CA GLY A 26 -0.16 -8.68 -3.03
C GLY A 26 -1.45 -7.88 -2.79
N LEU A 27 -1.35 -6.62 -2.34
CA LEU A 27 -2.51 -5.75 -2.16
C LEU A 27 -3.13 -5.31 -3.50
N GLU A 28 -2.29 -4.98 -4.48
CA GLU A 28 -2.74 -4.65 -5.84
C GLU A 28 -3.41 -5.85 -6.51
N ASP A 29 -2.86 -7.06 -6.36
CA ASP A 29 -3.44 -8.31 -6.87
C ASP A 29 -4.80 -8.63 -6.21
N LEU A 30 -5.00 -8.21 -4.96
CA LEU A 30 -6.29 -8.31 -4.24
C LEU A 30 -7.31 -7.23 -4.67
N GLY A 31 -6.92 -6.27 -5.51
CA GLY A 31 -7.78 -5.20 -6.01
C GLY A 31 -7.74 -3.92 -5.19
N VAL A 32 -6.81 -3.77 -4.24
CA VAL A 32 -6.60 -2.50 -3.53
C VAL A 32 -6.00 -1.49 -4.48
N ARG A 33 -6.60 -0.31 -4.56
CA ARG A 33 -6.09 0.82 -5.37
C ARG A 33 -5.26 1.75 -4.49
N GLY A 34 -4.28 2.43 -5.08
CA GLY A 34 -3.51 3.47 -4.38
C GLY A 34 -2.61 2.93 -3.27
N VAL A 35 -1.87 1.85 -3.54
CA VAL A 35 -0.89 1.30 -2.60
C VAL A 35 0.46 2.01 -2.79
N THR A 36 0.92 2.68 -1.74
CA THR A 36 2.11 3.54 -1.75
C THR A 36 3.10 3.09 -0.68
N ILE A 37 4.38 3.05 -1.06
CA ILE A 37 5.51 2.92 -0.12
C ILE A 37 6.16 4.32 -0.10
N PRO A 38 5.84 5.18 0.88
CA PRO A 38 6.42 6.51 0.93
C PRO A 38 7.91 6.42 1.28
N VAL A 39 8.71 7.34 0.72
CA VAL A 39 10.08 7.54 1.22
C VAL A 39 10.06 8.35 2.52
N GLU A 40 11.10 8.20 3.34
CA GLU A 40 11.20 8.98 4.58
C GLU A 40 11.09 10.48 4.31
N GLY A 41 10.24 11.16 5.08
CA GLY A 41 9.98 12.59 4.94
C GLY A 41 9.00 12.98 3.81
N GLN A 42 8.51 12.03 3.00
CA GLN A 42 7.47 12.30 2.00
C GLN A 42 6.12 12.52 2.68
N ALA A 43 5.52 13.68 2.44
CA ALA A 43 4.16 13.99 2.85
C ALA A 43 3.15 13.48 1.81
N GLU A 44 2.11 12.81 2.27
CA GLU A 44 1.04 12.25 1.45
C GLU A 44 -0.31 12.80 1.93
N THR A 45 -1.20 13.15 1.00
CA THR A 45 -2.53 13.70 1.30
C THR A 45 -3.61 12.69 0.93
N LEU A 46 -4.52 12.39 1.87
CA LEU A 46 -5.62 11.44 1.73
C LEU A 46 -6.82 11.97 0.94
#